data_AF-A0A8B9AXP4-F1
#
_entry.id   AF-A0A8B9AXP4-F1
#
_cell.length_a   1.000
_cell.length_b   1.000
_cell.length_c   1.000
_cell.angle_alpha   90.00
_cell.angle_beta   90.00
_cell.angle_gamma   90.00
#
_symmetry.space_group_name_H-M   'P 1'
#
loop_
_entity.id
_entity.type
_entity.pdbx_description
1 polymer ?
#
loop_
_entity_poly.entity_id
_entity_poly.type
_entity_poly.pdbx_seq_one_letter_code
_entity_poly.pdbx_strand_id
1 'polypeptide(L)'
;MNSVAEMIGKVMEGTEEPVKLRGIEWNAYLLLFRRHAFAGVNPDDHGKLQRIGDQIAKKLWGSPLGANVVGGMLNSNLKFEFWKEVLENGVFNSIQNGDFQPVLRFRYIQFSPQLQHCFRYCSIFLQDYLFERDELVRMWMAAGLIQQSEDKKRSPEDIGCESFDSLLWKSFFDWALYWVGTNTTYYVIHDLLHKMVCSVSKDECLGVDYSKPNPRDNPTTLRHLSIMVDDPLVLSKVPRLKNLHTLVLWIHGHDRRWDVMVNKVLKGFKNLRVLKLESSATCKHRSLNEIDDLKHLRYLHLDKIVDTTSLTKSVYKLYHLQTMIVLCLDPSTKRIGEGMKSLINLRHLILPSELDKFHVREGNGCKIGELKHLKELRGELHIKNLKNVRSCEDAREAELHNKEHLRILVLQWDTNSSSTSEVAANVIDGLGPHFCLANLKIIGYSGACPPCWLETRYLAMLESITLSNCEELELLPPLEELPFLKFLSLENMRALRQVGHAFLRHNMVTSFGRLEVLKFRMVDGFLASSSSRSSTALG
;
A
#
# COMPACT_ATOMS: atom_id res chain seq x y z
N MET A 1 9.62 42.46 18.29
CA MET A 1 8.86 41.21 18.50
C MET A 1 9.87 40.12 18.74
N ASN A 2 9.82 39.47 19.90
CA ASN A 2 10.77 38.39 20.21
C ASN A 2 10.64 37.29 19.17
N SER A 3 11.77 36.77 18.71
CA SER A 3 11.81 35.70 17.70
C SER A 3 11.13 34.45 18.26
N VAL A 4 10.44 33.68 17.42
CA VAL A 4 9.86 32.37 17.80
C VAL A 4 10.94 31.48 18.45
N ALA A 5 12.20 31.61 18.02
CA ALA A 5 13.34 30.91 18.61
C ALA A 5 13.65 31.35 20.06
N GLU A 6 13.47 32.63 20.41
CA GLU A 6 13.65 33.11 21.80
C GLU A 6 12.52 32.65 22.72
N MET A 7 11.31 32.47 22.19
CA MET A 7 10.22 31.86 22.95
C MET A 7 10.45 30.36 23.17
N ILE A 8 10.88 29.63 22.15
CA ILE A 8 11.20 28.19 22.26
C ILE A 8 12.37 27.96 23.23
N GLY A 9 13.42 28.77 23.14
CA GLY A 9 14.57 28.70 24.06
C GLY A 9 14.27 29.05 25.52
N LYS A 10 13.14 29.71 25.81
CA LYS A 10 12.67 29.92 27.19
C LYS A 10 11.81 28.78 27.73
N VAL A 11 11.19 28.00 26.84
CA VAL A 11 10.30 26.88 27.18
C VAL A 11 11.07 25.57 27.30
N MET A 12 12.13 25.40 26.50
CA MET A 12 13.09 24.32 26.69
C MET A 12 14.12 24.80 27.71
N GLU A 13 14.08 24.29 28.95
CA GLU A 13 15.07 24.56 30.02
C GLU A 13 16.46 23.95 29.69
N GLY A 14 16.92 24.07 28.45
CA GLY A 14 18.22 23.60 27.98
C GLY A 14 19.25 24.72 28.02
N THR A 15 20.42 24.42 28.59
CA THR A 15 21.56 25.33 28.78
C THR A 15 22.37 25.61 27.51
N GLU A 16 21.87 25.31 26.32
CA GLU A 16 22.63 25.48 25.06
C GLU A 16 22.23 26.77 24.34
N GLU A 17 23.25 27.54 23.93
CA GLU A 17 23.04 28.78 23.18
C GLU A 17 22.38 28.49 21.82
N PRO A 18 21.32 29.23 21.43
CA PRO A 18 20.65 29.02 20.16
C PRO A 18 21.61 29.26 18.99
N VAL A 19 21.87 28.22 18.20
CA VAL A 19 22.68 28.32 16.98
C VAL A 19 21.90 29.10 15.93
N LYS A 20 22.29 30.35 15.72
CA LYS A 20 21.73 31.18 14.64
C LYS A 20 22.28 30.70 13.30
N LEU A 21 21.49 29.91 12.58
CA LEU A 21 21.80 29.53 11.20
C LEU A 21 21.95 30.81 10.35
N ARG A 22 23.14 30.99 9.78
CA ARG A 22 23.39 32.05 8.80
C ARG A 22 22.77 31.62 7.47
N GLY A 23 22.24 32.59 6.71
CA GLY A 23 21.77 32.34 5.35
C GLY A 23 22.90 31.81 4.46
N ILE A 24 22.55 31.10 3.39
CA ILE A 24 23.52 30.61 2.41
C ILE A 24 24.20 31.82 1.73
N GLU A 25 25.53 31.76 1.55
CA GLU A 25 26.26 32.78 0.81
C GLU A 25 25.78 32.90 -0.64
N TRP A 26 25.79 34.11 -1.20
CA TRP A 26 25.20 34.40 -2.50
C TRP A 26 25.67 33.48 -3.64
N ASN A 27 26.96 33.15 -3.71
CA ASN A 27 27.51 32.27 -4.73
C ASN A 27 27.02 30.82 -4.57
N ALA A 28 27.02 30.31 -3.34
CA ALA A 28 26.48 28.99 -3.03
C ALA A 28 24.96 28.92 -3.28
N TYR A 29 24.24 30.00 -2.99
CA TYR A 29 22.82 30.14 -3.25
C TYR A 29 22.50 30.13 -4.75
N LEU A 30 23.24 30.89 -5.57
CA LEU A 30 23.09 30.87 -7.03
C LEU A 30 23.39 29.49 -7.59
N LEU A 31 24.40 28.81 -7.06
CA LEU A 31 24.76 27.45 -7.47
C LEU A 31 23.65 26.46 -7.12
N LEU A 32 23.05 26.57 -5.94
CA LEU A 32 21.86 25.81 -5.55
C LEU A 32 20.68 26.08 -6.49
N PHE A 33 20.35 27.35 -6.75
CA PHE A 33 19.26 27.72 -7.66
C PHE A 33 19.47 27.14 -9.06
N ARG A 34 20.67 27.31 -9.64
CA ARG A 34 21.00 26.79 -10.97
C ARG A 34 20.95 25.27 -11.03
N ARG A 35 21.41 24.59 -9.97
CA ARG A 35 21.30 23.13 -9.84
C ARG A 35 19.86 22.66 -9.94
N HIS A 36 18.91 23.37 -9.35
CA HIS A 36 17.48 23.04 -9.47
C HIS A 36 16.88 23.48 -10.82
N ALA A 37 17.22 24.69 -11.31
CA ALA A 37 16.66 25.26 -12.54
C ALA A 37 17.10 24.54 -13.83
N PHE A 38 18.33 24.01 -13.83
CA PHE A 38 18.93 23.32 -14.97
C PHE A 38 19.23 21.85 -14.65
N ALA A 39 18.52 21.25 -13.69
CA ALA A 39 18.65 19.83 -13.40
C ALA A 39 18.47 18.99 -14.68
N GLY A 40 19.43 18.12 -14.98
CA GLY A 40 19.38 17.22 -16.15
C GLY A 40 19.65 17.86 -17.51
N VAL A 41 19.99 19.15 -17.56
CA VAL A 41 20.37 19.84 -18.81
C VAL A 41 21.66 20.63 -18.62
N ASN A 42 22.42 20.86 -19.70
CA ASN A 42 23.61 21.69 -19.63
C ASN A 42 23.21 23.18 -19.60
N PRO A 43 23.50 23.94 -18.53
CA PRO A 43 23.13 25.36 -18.47
C PRO A 43 23.70 26.19 -19.61
N ASP A 44 24.89 25.83 -20.12
CA ASP A 44 25.62 26.59 -21.14
C ASP A 44 24.89 26.68 -22.47
N ASP A 45 24.03 25.70 -22.77
CA ASP A 45 23.17 25.68 -23.95
C ASP A 45 22.00 26.69 -23.86
N HIS A 46 21.79 27.27 -22.67
CA HIS A 46 20.62 28.09 -22.34
C HIS A 46 20.99 29.50 -21.86
N GLY A 47 21.94 30.18 -22.52
CA GLY A 47 22.44 31.50 -22.09
C GLY A 47 21.36 32.58 -21.85
N LYS A 48 20.26 32.60 -22.61
CA LYS A 48 19.12 33.51 -22.36
C LYS A 48 18.39 33.18 -21.06
N LEU A 49 18.21 31.88 -20.75
CA LEU A 49 17.56 31.43 -19.52
C LEU A 49 18.47 31.66 -18.30
N GLN A 50 19.80 31.53 -18.44
CA GLN A 50 20.72 31.86 -17.35
C GLN A 50 20.57 33.33 -16.92
N ARG A 51 20.53 34.27 -17.88
CA ARG A 51 20.38 35.70 -17.61
C ARG A 51 19.07 36.04 -16.89
N ILE A 52 17.96 35.46 -17.32
CA ILE A 52 16.66 35.71 -16.68
C ILE A 52 16.54 34.95 -15.35
N GLY A 53 17.14 33.75 -15.27
CA GLY A 53 17.26 32.96 -14.05
C GLY A 53 17.99 33.70 -12.94
N ASP A 54 19.10 34.37 -13.24
CA ASP A 54 19.83 35.18 -12.26
C ASP A 54 18.98 36.36 -11.73
N GLN A 55 18.11 36.94 -12.57
CA GLN A 55 17.17 37.97 -12.14
C GLN A 55 16.08 37.40 -11.22
N ILE A 56 15.56 36.22 -11.55
CA ILE A 56 14.60 35.51 -10.69
C ILE A 56 15.25 35.17 -9.35
N ALA A 57 16.46 34.60 -9.37
CA ALA A 57 17.19 34.21 -8.16
C ALA A 57 17.40 35.37 -7.18
N LYS A 58 17.62 36.59 -7.69
CA LYS A 58 17.70 37.83 -6.88
C LYS A 58 16.37 38.16 -6.19
N LYS A 59 15.23 37.93 -6.85
CA LYS A 59 13.89 38.15 -6.27
C LYS A 59 13.48 37.13 -5.18
N LEU A 60 14.29 36.09 -4.96
CA LEU A 60 14.06 35.06 -3.95
C LEU A 60 14.86 35.28 -2.66
N TRP A 61 15.61 36.39 -2.57
CA TRP A 61 16.24 36.90 -1.34
C TRP A 61 17.15 35.88 -0.62
N GLY A 62 17.83 35.01 -1.37
CA GLY A 62 18.74 34.02 -0.81
C GLY A 62 18.07 32.84 -0.09
N SER A 63 16.74 32.68 -0.22
CA SER A 63 16.00 31.57 0.40
C SER A 63 16.34 30.23 -0.25
N PRO A 64 16.97 29.27 0.47
CA PRO A 64 17.30 27.95 -0.10
C PRO A 64 16.05 27.19 -0.55
N LEU A 65 14.95 27.32 0.21
CA LEU A 65 13.67 26.76 -0.16
C LEU A 65 13.08 27.45 -1.40
N GLY A 66 13.18 28.78 -1.48
CA GLY A 66 12.80 29.53 -2.68
C GLY A 66 13.58 29.08 -3.91
N ALA A 67 14.89 28.87 -3.78
CA ALA A 67 15.73 28.37 -4.85
C ALA A 67 15.34 26.96 -5.32
N ASN A 68 15.08 26.04 -4.39
CA ASN A 68 14.60 24.70 -4.72
C ASN A 68 13.23 24.74 -5.44
N VAL A 69 12.26 25.42 -4.83
CA VAL A 69 10.87 25.47 -5.32
C VAL A 69 10.78 26.15 -6.69
N VAL A 70 11.42 27.31 -6.85
CA VAL A 70 11.36 28.10 -8.09
C VAL A 70 12.28 27.53 -9.15
N GLY A 71 13.48 27.08 -8.78
CA GLY A 71 14.37 26.39 -9.69
C GLY A 71 13.70 25.15 -10.29
N GLY A 72 13.19 24.25 -9.46
CA GLY A 72 12.51 23.04 -9.94
C GLY A 72 11.26 23.33 -10.79
N MET A 73 10.57 24.44 -10.53
CA MET A 73 9.47 24.90 -11.37
C MET A 73 9.94 25.34 -12.76
N LEU A 74 10.99 26.16 -12.82
CA LEU A 74 11.56 26.66 -14.08
C LEU A 74 12.13 25.53 -14.95
N ASN A 75 12.69 24.51 -14.30
CA ASN A 75 13.20 23.31 -14.97
C ASN A 75 12.10 22.53 -15.73
N SER A 76 10.84 22.60 -15.28
CA SER A 76 9.73 21.90 -15.94
C SER A 76 9.35 22.46 -17.32
N ASN A 77 9.81 23.67 -17.65
CA ASN A 77 9.54 24.32 -18.93
C ASN A 77 10.69 25.28 -19.30
N LEU A 78 11.59 24.81 -20.18
CA LEU A 78 12.76 25.57 -20.63
C LEU A 78 12.45 26.57 -21.77
N LYS A 79 11.19 27.01 -21.93
CA LYS A 79 10.83 28.08 -22.86
C LYS A 79 11.10 29.44 -22.23
N PHE A 80 11.73 30.33 -23.00
CA PHE A 80 12.05 31.70 -22.56
C PHE A 80 10.81 32.47 -22.09
N GLU A 81 9.69 32.38 -22.82
CA GLU A 81 8.45 33.09 -22.48
C GLU A 81 7.90 32.68 -21.10
N PHE A 82 8.01 31.40 -20.74
CA PHE A 82 7.59 30.93 -19.41
C PHE A 82 8.43 31.56 -18.30
N TRP A 83 9.76 31.60 -18.47
CA TRP A 83 10.64 32.22 -17.46
C TRP A 83 10.40 33.73 -17.35
N LYS A 84 10.08 34.38 -18.46
CA LYS A 84 9.74 35.80 -18.50
C LYS A 84 8.43 36.09 -17.77
N GLU A 85 7.38 35.32 -18.07
CA GLU A 85 6.10 35.39 -17.37
C GLU A 85 6.29 35.23 -15.84
N VAL A 86 7.08 34.24 -15.43
CA VAL A 86 7.39 33.97 -14.02
C VAL A 86 8.13 35.17 -13.37
N LEU A 87 9.07 35.80 -14.06
CA LEU A 87 9.78 36.98 -13.57
C LEU A 87 8.85 38.20 -13.39
N GLU A 88 7.87 38.35 -14.28
CA GLU A 88 6.94 39.47 -14.36
C GLU A 88 5.74 39.33 -13.41
N ASN A 89 5.21 38.12 -13.20
CA ASN A 89 4.00 37.84 -12.41
C ASN A 89 4.12 38.14 -10.90
N GLY A 90 5.28 38.55 -10.39
CA GLY A 90 5.43 39.04 -9.01
C GLY A 90 5.15 38.00 -7.91
N VAL A 91 5.03 36.71 -8.26
CA VAL A 91 4.69 35.61 -7.35
C VAL A 91 5.71 35.45 -6.20
N PHE A 92 6.91 36.02 -6.37
CA PHE A 92 8.00 35.98 -5.41
C PHE A 92 8.01 37.14 -4.41
N ASN A 93 7.20 38.18 -4.61
CA ASN A 93 7.25 39.39 -3.78
C ASN A 93 6.93 39.08 -2.31
N SER A 94 6.09 38.07 -2.05
CA SER A 94 5.73 37.62 -0.70
C SER A 94 6.84 36.82 -0.01
N ILE A 95 7.81 36.26 -0.75
CA ILE A 95 8.90 35.45 -0.19
C ILE A 95 9.79 36.26 0.75
N GLN A 96 9.94 37.56 0.49
CA GLN A 96 10.70 38.46 1.36
C GLN A 96 10.18 38.42 2.82
N ASN A 97 8.88 38.22 2.99
CA ASN A 97 8.22 38.12 4.28
C ASN A 97 8.12 36.67 4.80
N GLY A 98 8.80 35.73 4.15
CA GLY A 98 8.73 34.30 4.45
C GLY A 98 7.46 33.60 3.95
N ASP A 99 6.62 34.28 3.15
CA ASP A 99 5.40 33.68 2.58
C ASP A 99 5.66 33.06 1.21
N PHE A 100 5.79 31.74 1.20
CA PHE A 100 5.98 30.92 0.00
C PHE A 100 4.65 30.46 -0.64
N GLN A 101 3.49 30.78 -0.06
CA GLN A 101 2.19 30.29 -0.55
C GLN A 101 1.91 30.64 -2.01
N PRO A 102 2.21 31.86 -2.51
CA PRO A 102 1.94 32.20 -3.91
C PRO A 102 2.74 31.32 -4.89
N VAL A 103 4.01 31.04 -4.59
CA VAL A 103 4.85 30.19 -5.46
C VAL A 103 4.38 28.75 -5.45
N LEU A 104 4.09 28.21 -4.26
CA LEU A 104 3.58 26.85 -4.16
C LEU A 104 2.25 26.72 -4.92
N ARG A 105 1.34 27.70 -4.80
CA ARG A 105 0.08 27.73 -5.54
C ARG A 105 0.29 27.81 -7.04
N PHE A 106 1.23 28.64 -7.49
CA PHE A 106 1.56 28.72 -8.90
C PHE A 106 2.03 27.36 -9.44
N ARG A 107 2.93 26.67 -8.73
CA ARG A 107 3.36 25.30 -9.12
C ARG A 107 2.19 24.32 -9.18
N TYR A 108 1.31 24.37 -8.19
CA TYR A 108 0.12 23.53 -8.13
C TYR A 108 -0.82 23.76 -9.33
N ILE A 109 -1.05 25.01 -9.76
CA ILE A 109 -1.93 25.32 -10.90
C ILE A 109 -1.37 24.75 -12.23
N GLN A 110 -0.05 24.53 -12.33
CA GLN A 110 0.58 23.91 -13.51
C GLN A 110 0.37 22.38 -13.58
N PHE A 111 -0.18 21.74 -12.56
CA PHE A 111 -0.40 20.30 -12.56
C PHE A 111 -1.56 19.91 -13.49
N SER A 112 -1.54 18.67 -13.99
CA SER A 112 -2.72 18.12 -14.66
C SER A 112 -3.91 18.09 -13.69
N PRO A 113 -5.16 18.18 -14.20
CA PRO A 113 -6.34 18.18 -13.35
C PRO A 113 -6.38 17.00 -12.37
N GLN A 114 -6.05 15.78 -12.84
CA GLN A 114 -5.99 14.59 -11.99
C GLN A 114 -4.98 14.74 -10.84
N LEU A 115 -3.78 15.25 -11.14
CA LEU A 115 -2.73 15.43 -10.13
C LEU A 115 -3.12 16.50 -9.11
N GLN A 116 -3.78 17.57 -9.56
CA GLN A 116 -4.38 18.59 -8.69
C GLN A 116 -5.42 17.98 -7.74
N HIS A 117 -6.31 17.14 -8.24
CA HIS A 117 -7.32 16.45 -7.42
C HIS A 117 -6.69 15.49 -6.40
N CYS A 118 -5.72 14.68 -6.83
CA CYS A 118 -4.99 13.76 -5.95
C CYS A 118 -4.28 14.52 -4.82
N PHE A 119 -3.63 15.65 -5.14
CA PHE A 119 -2.97 16.47 -4.13
C PHE A 119 -3.98 17.13 -3.18
N ARG A 120 -5.06 17.76 -3.68
CA ARG A 120 -6.10 18.37 -2.83
C ARG A 120 -6.69 17.40 -1.82
N TYR A 121 -6.90 16.15 -2.25
CA TYR A 121 -7.41 15.08 -1.39
C TYR A 121 -6.55 14.88 -0.14
N CYS A 122 -5.22 15.04 -0.24
CA CYS A 122 -4.30 14.84 0.90
C CYS A 122 -4.51 15.82 2.06
N SER A 123 -5.25 16.92 1.87
CA SER A 123 -5.63 17.84 2.96
C SER A 123 -6.53 17.22 4.03
N ILE A 124 -7.08 16.03 3.80
CA ILE A 124 -7.77 15.27 4.84
C ILE A 124 -6.80 14.78 5.92
N PHE A 125 -5.51 14.60 5.60
CA PHE A 125 -4.53 14.18 6.59
C PHE A 125 -4.11 15.38 7.45
N LEU A 126 -3.94 15.13 8.75
CA LEU A 126 -3.43 16.14 9.66
C LEU A 126 -1.97 16.46 9.33
N GLN A 127 -1.49 17.60 9.84
CA GLN A 127 -0.09 18.00 9.69
C GLN A 127 0.83 16.88 10.23
N ASP A 128 1.96 16.67 9.56
CA ASP A 128 2.96 15.63 9.87
C ASP A 128 2.48 14.17 9.76
N TYR A 129 1.28 13.92 9.22
CA TYR A 129 0.79 12.56 9.02
C TYR A 129 1.70 11.77 8.08
N LEU A 130 2.14 10.59 8.54
CA LEU A 130 2.92 9.64 7.78
C LEU A 130 1.98 8.69 7.02
N PHE A 131 2.15 8.60 5.71
CA PHE A 131 1.36 7.70 4.86
C PHE A 131 2.24 6.75 4.04
N GLU A 132 1.71 5.56 3.81
CA GLU A 132 2.26 4.61 2.84
C GLU A 132 1.75 4.97 1.44
N ARG A 133 2.62 4.83 0.43
CA ARG A 133 2.27 5.08 -0.97
C ARG A 133 1.04 4.30 -1.41
N ASP A 134 1.05 2.99 -1.22
CA ASP A 134 0.03 2.13 -1.81
C ASP A 134 -1.32 2.32 -1.10
N GLU A 135 -1.32 2.71 0.19
CA GLU A 135 -2.54 3.11 0.90
C GLU A 135 -3.17 4.35 0.25
N LEU A 136 -2.38 5.40 0.04
CA LEU A 136 -2.87 6.64 -0.56
C LEU A 136 -3.39 6.41 -1.99
N VAL A 137 -2.70 5.60 -2.78
CA VAL A 137 -3.12 5.22 -4.13
C VAL A 137 -4.48 4.51 -4.10
N ARG A 138 -4.67 3.52 -3.21
CA ARG A 138 -5.96 2.83 -3.05
C ARG A 138 -7.08 3.79 -2.64
N MET A 139 -6.78 4.78 -1.79
CA MET A 139 -7.76 5.81 -1.41
C MET A 139 -8.13 6.73 -2.59
N TRP A 140 -7.16 7.18 -3.40
CA TRP A 140 -7.42 7.98 -4.60
C TRP A 140 -8.28 7.23 -5.63
N MET A 141 -7.97 5.95 -5.86
CA MET A 141 -8.76 5.09 -6.74
C MET A 141 -10.22 4.99 -6.27
N ALA A 142 -10.42 4.69 -4.98
CA ALA A 142 -11.74 4.52 -4.40
C ALA A 142 -12.55 5.83 -4.34
N ALA A 143 -11.90 6.96 -4.05
CA ALA A 143 -12.51 8.28 -4.14
C ALA A 143 -12.95 8.64 -5.59
N GLY A 144 -12.35 7.99 -6.58
CA GLY A 144 -12.62 8.22 -8.01
C GLY A 144 -11.81 9.37 -8.59
N LEU A 145 -10.59 9.59 -8.06
CA LEU A 145 -9.69 10.65 -8.51
C LEU A 145 -8.79 10.20 -9.67
N ILE A 146 -8.62 8.89 -9.84
CA ILE A 146 -7.83 8.30 -10.92
C ILE A 146 -8.72 8.08 -12.14
N GLN A 147 -8.39 8.74 -13.26
CA GLN A 147 -9.10 8.53 -14.53
C GLN A 147 -8.65 7.22 -15.16
N GLN A 148 -9.60 6.36 -15.51
CA GLN A 148 -9.28 5.10 -16.21
C GLN A 148 -8.90 5.39 -17.66
N SER A 149 -7.86 4.69 -18.14
CA SER A 149 -7.48 4.73 -19.56
C SER A 149 -8.54 4.02 -20.42
N GLU A 150 -8.93 4.65 -21.53
CA GLU A 150 -9.91 4.10 -22.49
C GLU A 150 -9.47 2.72 -23.05
N ASP A 151 -8.16 2.55 -23.28
CA ASP A 151 -7.58 1.33 -23.84
C ASP A 151 -7.46 0.18 -22.81
N LYS A 152 -7.77 0.42 -21.53
CA LYS A 152 -7.62 -0.54 -20.40
C LYS A 152 -6.24 -1.19 -20.22
N LYS A 153 -5.23 -0.78 -20.99
CA LYS A 153 -3.85 -1.31 -20.91
C LYS A 153 -3.19 -1.05 -19.55
N ARG A 154 -3.61 0.03 -18.87
CA ARG A 154 -3.03 0.47 -17.61
C ARG A 154 -4.04 0.28 -16.49
N SER A 155 -3.62 -0.33 -15.40
CA SER A 155 -4.48 -0.46 -14.24
C SER A 155 -4.62 0.90 -13.53
N PRO A 156 -5.73 1.15 -12.82
CA PRO A 156 -5.87 2.31 -11.94
C PRO A 156 -4.74 2.41 -10.90
N GLU A 157 -4.20 1.27 -10.46
CA GLU A 157 -3.05 1.20 -9.58
C GLU A 157 -1.81 1.83 -10.25
N ASP A 158 -1.51 1.46 -11.50
CA ASP A 158 -0.36 2.02 -12.24
C ASP A 158 -0.48 3.54 -12.39
N ILE A 159 -1.66 4.02 -12.79
CA ILE A 159 -1.91 5.46 -12.97
C ILE A 159 -1.84 6.20 -11.62
N GLY A 160 -2.32 5.58 -10.55
CA GLY A 160 -2.24 6.11 -9.19
C GLY A 160 -0.79 6.20 -8.70
N CYS A 161 0.01 5.16 -8.92
CA CYS A 161 1.44 5.15 -8.60
C CYS A 161 2.19 6.23 -9.38
N GLU A 162 1.93 6.41 -10.68
CA GLU A 162 2.54 7.50 -11.46
C GLU A 162 2.15 8.89 -10.93
N SER A 163 0.89 9.06 -10.54
CA SER A 163 0.42 10.32 -9.94
C SER A 163 1.16 10.58 -8.63
N PHE A 164 1.38 9.55 -7.82
CA PHE A 164 2.15 9.63 -6.59
C PHE A 164 3.62 9.99 -6.88
N ASP A 165 4.27 9.24 -7.77
CA ASP A 165 5.68 9.42 -8.11
C ASP A 165 5.93 10.80 -8.73
N SER A 166 4.96 11.34 -9.48
CA SER A 166 5.02 12.71 -10.00
C SER A 166 4.98 13.76 -8.89
N LEU A 167 4.13 13.59 -7.86
CA LEU A 167 4.11 14.47 -6.68
C LEU A 167 5.41 14.38 -5.88
N LEU A 168 5.92 13.16 -5.68
CA LEU A 168 7.19 12.93 -5.01
C LEU A 168 8.36 13.58 -5.77
N TRP A 169 8.46 13.34 -7.08
CA TRP A 169 9.49 13.91 -7.94
C TRP A 169 9.45 15.45 -7.97
N LYS A 170 8.25 16.03 -7.89
CA LYS A 170 8.06 17.48 -7.80
C LYS A 170 8.27 18.04 -6.38
N SER A 171 8.68 17.21 -5.42
CA SER A 171 8.90 17.57 -4.02
C SER A 171 7.64 18.12 -3.35
N PHE A 172 6.47 17.57 -3.71
CA PHE A 172 5.22 17.81 -3.00
C PHE A 172 5.00 16.79 -1.87
N PHE A 173 5.71 15.66 -1.95
CA PHE A 173 5.91 14.70 -0.89
C PHE A 173 7.39 14.58 -0.59
N ASP A 174 7.70 14.30 0.68
CA ASP A 174 9.03 13.94 1.14
C ASP A 174 8.98 12.53 1.73
N TRP A 175 10.08 11.79 1.59
CA TRP A 175 10.25 10.48 2.19
C TRP A 175 10.67 10.66 3.66
N ALA A 176 10.09 9.88 4.55
CA ALA A 176 10.35 9.97 5.98
C ALA A 176 11.38 8.91 6.40
N LEU A 177 12.56 9.35 6.83
CA LEU A 177 13.60 8.52 7.47
C LEU A 177 13.17 8.12 8.90
N TYR A 178 12.16 7.27 9.03
CA TYR A 178 11.90 6.61 10.31
C TYR A 178 12.46 5.19 10.26
N TRP A 179 13.44 4.92 11.12
CA TRP A 179 13.88 3.57 11.45
C TRP A 179 12.80 2.88 12.28
N VAL A 180 11.70 2.50 11.64
CA VAL A 180 10.86 1.43 12.15
C VAL A 180 11.38 0.18 11.44
N GLY A 181 11.66 -0.90 12.18
CA GLY A 181 12.23 -2.15 11.65
C GLY A 181 11.32 -2.92 10.66
N THR A 182 10.53 -2.21 9.86
CA THR A 182 9.68 -2.70 8.80
C THR A 182 10.30 -2.34 7.44
N ASN A 183 10.11 -3.19 6.43
CA ASN A 183 10.50 -2.88 5.04
C ASN A 183 9.57 -1.83 4.39
N THR A 184 8.79 -1.08 5.16
CA THR A 184 7.76 -0.16 4.65
C THR A 184 8.30 1.26 4.62
N THR A 185 8.19 1.91 3.45
CA THR A 185 8.59 3.32 3.28
C THR A 185 7.40 4.24 3.54
N TYR A 186 7.61 5.27 4.36
CA TYR A 186 6.61 6.29 4.69
C TYR A 186 6.95 7.64 4.06
N TYR A 187 5.91 8.43 3.81
CA TYR A 187 5.99 9.75 3.20
C TYR A 187 5.22 10.78 4.01
N VAL A 188 5.57 12.05 3.85
CA VAL A 188 4.99 13.19 4.55
C VAL A 188 4.80 14.37 3.61
N ILE A 189 3.84 15.25 3.91
CA ILE A 189 3.69 16.55 3.27
C ILE A 189 4.28 17.61 4.18
N HIS A 190 5.30 18.32 3.71
CA HIS A 190 5.93 19.40 4.46
C HIS A 190 4.91 20.50 4.85
N ASP A 191 5.04 21.09 6.04
CA ASP A 191 4.12 22.08 6.63
C ASP A 191 3.64 23.20 5.70
N LEU A 192 4.56 23.77 4.91
CA LEU A 192 4.24 24.83 3.94
C LEU A 192 3.31 24.35 2.82
N LEU A 193 3.51 23.11 2.35
CA LEU A 193 2.63 22.45 1.38
C LEU A 193 1.33 22.01 2.04
N HIS A 194 1.36 21.63 3.32
CA HIS A 194 0.16 21.29 4.09
C HIS A 194 -0.77 22.51 4.24
N LYS A 195 -0.22 23.66 4.63
CA LYS A 195 -0.96 24.95 4.65
C LYS A 195 -1.57 25.29 3.30
N MET A 196 -0.81 25.06 2.22
CA MET A 196 -1.30 25.29 0.87
C MET A 196 -2.44 24.35 0.52
N VAL A 197 -2.27 23.03 0.71
CA VAL A 197 -3.26 22.03 0.31
C VAL A 197 -4.58 22.28 1.02
N CYS A 198 -4.55 22.56 2.33
CA CYS A 198 -5.73 22.94 3.10
C CYS A 198 -6.38 24.25 2.62
N SER A 199 -5.62 25.17 2.05
CA SER A 199 -6.16 26.41 1.49
C SER A 199 -6.85 26.18 0.14
N VAL A 200 -6.30 25.34 -0.73
CA VAL A 200 -6.87 25.09 -2.08
C VAL A 200 -7.98 24.04 -2.07
N SER A 201 -8.15 23.30 -0.98
CA SER A 201 -9.16 22.26 -0.82
C SER A 201 -10.31 22.60 0.12
N LYS A 202 -10.32 23.82 0.70
CA LYS A 202 -11.18 24.25 1.82
C LYS A 202 -12.68 23.94 1.66
N ASP A 203 -13.18 23.90 0.43
CA ASP A 203 -14.60 23.72 0.11
C ASP A 203 -14.97 22.24 -0.12
N GLU A 204 -13.99 21.37 -0.33
CA GLU A 204 -14.18 19.96 -0.72
C GLU A 204 -13.60 18.96 0.29
N CYS A 205 -12.50 19.31 0.95
CA CYS A 205 -11.75 18.42 1.83
C CYS A 205 -11.49 19.09 3.19
N LEU A 206 -11.61 18.31 4.26
CA LEU A 206 -11.41 18.80 5.61
C LEU A 206 -10.81 17.71 6.51
N GLY A 207 -9.62 17.95 7.05
CA GLY A 207 -9.06 17.21 8.18
C GLY A 207 -9.21 18.03 9.46
N VAL A 208 -9.88 17.49 10.48
CA VAL A 208 -10.12 18.19 11.75
C VAL A 208 -9.70 17.31 12.92
N ASP A 209 -8.97 17.93 13.82
CA ASP A 209 -8.63 17.39 15.13
C ASP A 209 -9.56 18.03 16.18
N TYR A 210 -10.61 17.30 16.58
CA TYR A 210 -11.57 17.78 17.56
C TYR A 210 -11.07 17.68 19.01
N SER A 211 -9.88 17.13 19.25
CA SER A 211 -9.21 17.29 20.55
C SER A 211 -8.77 18.75 20.78
N LYS A 212 -8.70 19.55 19.70
CA LYS A 212 -8.28 20.95 19.71
C LYS A 212 -9.47 21.90 19.46
N PRO A 213 -9.41 23.15 19.95
CA PRO A 213 -10.43 24.15 19.67
C PRO A 213 -10.59 24.34 18.16
N ASN A 214 -11.80 24.09 17.64
CA ASN A 214 -12.04 24.06 16.21
C ASN A 214 -12.16 25.49 15.64
N PRO A 215 -11.36 25.89 14.64
CA PRO A 215 -11.40 27.25 14.11
C PRO A 215 -12.39 27.47 12.95
N ARG A 216 -13.19 26.47 12.54
CA ARG A 216 -13.96 26.57 11.28
C ARG A 216 -15.42 26.09 11.38
N ASP A 217 -16.28 26.84 10.69
CA ASP A 217 -17.61 26.39 10.26
C ASP A 217 -17.47 25.33 9.16
N ASN A 218 -18.29 24.28 9.24
CA ASN A 218 -18.22 23.15 8.32
C ASN A 218 -18.99 23.46 7.01
N PRO A 219 -18.33 23.53 5.84
CA PRO A 219 -19.03 23.78 4.58
C PRO A 219 -19.97 22.62 4.22
N THR A 220 -21.13 22.96 3.66
CA THR A 220 -22.14 21.98 3.19
C THR A 220 -21.71 21.23 1.93
N THR A 221 -20.64 21.68 1.26
CA THR A 221 -20.08 21.15 0.01
C THR A 221 -19.02 20.06 0.19
N LEU A 222 -18.64 19.76 1.44
CA LEU A 222 -17.58 18.78 1.75
C LEU A 222 -17.84 17.40 1.12
N ARG A 223 -16.81 16.87 0.47
CA ARG A 223 -16.78 15.53 -0.13
C ARG A 223 -15.84 14.59 0.60
N HIS A 224 -14.81 15.11 1.26
CA HIS A 224 -13.81 14.30 1.94
C HIS A 224 -13.57 14.84 3.35
N LEU A 225 -13.75 13.99 4.35
CA LEU A 225 -13.71 14.38 5.75
C LEU A 225 -12.83 13.39 6.52
N SER A 226 -11.86 13.93 7.26
CA SER A 226 -11.13 13.19 8.28
C SER A 226 -11.31 13.85 9.63
N ILE A 227 -11.58 13.04 10.64
CA ILE A 227 -11.93 13.48 11.98
C ILE A 227 -11.09 12.68 12.97
N MET A 228 -10.31 13.39 13.79
CA MET A 228 -9.70 12.85 14.99
C MET A 228 -10.53 13.23 16.21
N VAL A 229 -10.94 12.22 16.98
CA VAL A 229 -11.89 12.36 18.09
C VAL A 229 -11.53 11.44 19.25
N ASP A 230 -11.64 12.01 20.45
CA ASP A 230 -11.41 11.31 21.72
C ASP A 230 -12.73 11.07 22.50
N ASP A 231 -13.79 11.83 22.16
CA ASP A 231 -15.13 11.69 22.74
C ASP A 231 -16.16 11.35 21.64
N PRO A 232 -16.88 10.22 21.76
CA PRO A 232 -17.91 9.82 20.79
C PRO A 232 -19.05 10.84 20.64
N LEU A 233 -19.33 11.67 21.65
CA LEU A 233 -20.36 12.70 21.55
C LEU A 233 -20.02 13.76 20.52
N VAL A 234 -18.75 13.95 20.16
CA VAL A 234 -18.35 14.89 19.12
C VAL A 234 -18.91 14.48 17.76
N LEU A 235 -19.08 13.18 17.50
CA LEU A 235 -19.69 12.70 16.26
C LEU A 235 -21.13 13.18 16.07
N SER A 236 -21.85 13.54 17.14
CA SER A 236 -23.19 14.12 17.00
C SER A 236 -23.17 15.55 16.45
N LYS A 237 -22.02 16.23 16.48
CA LYS A 237 -21.81 17.58 15.93
C LYS A 237 -21.40 17.54 14.46
N VAL A 238 -21.09 16.36 13.91
CA VAL A 238 -20.73 16.22 12.50
C VAL A 238 -21.97 16.53 11.65
N PRO A 239 -21.89 17.50 10.73
CA PRO A 239 -23.04 17.89 9.91
C PRO A 239 -23.45 16.74 8.99
N ARG A 240 -24.73 16.73 8.60
CA ARG A 240 -25.23 15.80 7.59
C ARG A 240 -24.78 16.22 6.20
N LEU A 241 -23.67 15.67 5.75
CA LEU A 241 -23.08 15.87 4.43
C LEU A 241 -23.65 14.86 3.43
N LYS A 242 -24.61 15.29 2.59
CA LYS A 242 -25.29 14.41 1.62
C LYS A 242 -24.34 13.82 0.56
N ASN A 243 -23.27 14.53 0.21
CA ASN A 243 -22.36 14.17 -0.87
C ASN A 243 -20.98 13.73 -0.37
N LEU A 244 -20.90 13.25 0.87
CA LEU A 244 -19.63 12.78 1.42
C LEU A 244 -19.21 11.48 0.73
N HIS A 245 -18.02 11.49 0.12
CA HIS A 245 -17.39 10.36 -0.54
C HIS A 245 -16.29 9.71 0.32
N THR A 246 -15.63 10.46 1.21
CA THR A 246 -14.59 9.93 2.10
C THR A 246 -14.87 10.29 3.54
N LEU A 247 -14.79 9.31 4.41
CA LEU A 247 -14.81 9.47 5.85
C LEU A 247 -13.64 8.69 6.44
N VAL A 248 -12.73 9.41 7.11
CA VAL A 248 -11.65 8.83 7.91
C VAL A 248 -11.90 9.20 9.36
N LEU A 249 -12.09 8.22 10.24
CA LEU A 249 -12.25 8.45 11.68
C LEU A 249 -11.04 7.90 12.42
N TRP A 250 -10.36 8.77 13.16
CA TRP A 250 -9.29 8.44 14.10
C TRP A 250 -9.88 8.46 15.50
N ILE A 251 -10.09 7.27 16.05
CA ILE A 251 -10.86 7.06 17.28
C ILE A 251 -9.89 6.76 18.44
N HIS A 252 -9.88 7.66 19.41
CA HIS A 252 -9.13 7.51 20.65
C HIS A 252 -10.08 7.33 21.83
N GLY A 253 -9.59 6.73 22.91
CA GLY A 253 -10.34 6.58 24.15
C GLY A 253 -11.35 5.41 24.20
N HIS A 254 -11.39 4.75 25.35
CA HIS A 254 -12.29 3.62 25.60
C HIS A 254 -13.72 4.09 25.93
N ASP A 255 -14.59 4.18 24.93
CA ASP A 255 -16.02 4.43 25.16
C ASP A 255 -16.92 3.44 24.40
N ARG A 256 -17.85 2.80 25.11
CA ARG A 256 -18.82 1.85 24.52
C ARG A 256 -19.80 2.52 23.55
N ARG A 257 -19.95 3.85 23.61
CA ARG A 257 -20.85 4.63 22.74
C ARG A 257 -20.30 4.80 21.33
N TRP A 258 -19.01 4.51 21.08
CA TRP A 258 -18.41 4.59 19.76
C TRP A 258 -19.20 3.83 18.71
N ASP A 259 -19.58 2.58 18.98
CA ASP A 259 -20.32 1.77 18.01
C ASP A 259 -21.66 2.42 17.63
N VAL A 260 -22.41 2.91 18.62
CA VAL A 260 -23.70 3.59 18.40
C VAL A 260 -23.51 4.86 17.57
N MET A 261 -22.51 5.67 17.91
CA MET A 261 -22.27 6.96 17.24
C MET A 261 -21.73 6.78 15.83
N VAL A 262 -20.80 5.86 15.61
CA VAL A 262 -20.27 5.53 14.28
C VAL A 262 -21.39 5.01 13.38
N ASN A 263 -22.20 4.05 13.85
CA ASN A 263 -23.34 3.55 13.04
C ASN A 263 -24.34 4.66 12.71
N LYS A 264 -24.64 5.56 13.66
CA LYS A 264 -25.51 6.73 13.42
C LYS A 264 -24.96 7.67 12.34
N VAL A 265 -23.65 7.90 12.34
CA VAL A 265 -22.96 8.72 11.33
C VAL A 265 -22.99 8.01 9.97
N LEU A 266 -22.62 6.74 9.90
CA LEU A 266 -22.59 5.95 8.66
C LEU A 266 -23.97 5.88 8.00
N LYS A 267 -25.04 5.74 8.79
CA LYS A 267 -26.42 5.76 8.30
C LYS A 267 -26.76 7.04 7.52
N GLY A 268 -26.10 8.16 7.82
CA GLY A 268 -26.31 9.45 7.17
C GLY A 268 -25.56 9.63 5.84
N PHE A 269 -24.55 8.81 5.52
CA PHE A 269 -23.62 9.02 4.40
C PHE A 269 -23.75 7.97 3.30
N LYS A 270 -24.88 8.00 2.57
CA LYS A 270 -25.19 6.97 1.55
C LYS A 270 -24.29 7.01 0.31
N ASN A 271 -23.62 8.14 0.04
CA ASN A 271 -22.72 8.31 -1.11
C ASN A 271 -21.25 7.96 -0.81
N LEU A 272 -20.98 7.37 0.35
CA LEU A 272 -19.62 7.08 0.80
C LEU A 272 -18.93 6.05 -0.10
N ARG A 273 -17.68 6.36 -0.48
CA ARG A 273 -16.81 5.50 -1.30
C ARG A 273 -15.59 5.02 -0.53
N VAL A 274 -15.09 5.81 0.40
CA VAL A 274 -13.93 5.51 1.25
C VAL A 274 -14.35 5.61 2.70
N LEU A 275 -14.23 4.51 3.43
CA LEU A 275 -14.38 4.45 4.88
C LEU A 275 -13.09 3.91 5.48
N LYS A 276 -12.44 4.73 6.32
CA LYS A 276 -11.30 4.30 7.12
C LYS A 276 -11.62 4.55 8.59
N LEU A 277 -11.65 3.48 9.38
CA LEU A 277 -11.81 3.52 10.82
C LEU A 277 -10.50 3.05 11.45
N GLU A 278 -9.79 4.00 12.06
CA GLU A 278 -8.51 3.73 12.72
C GLU A 278 -8.65 4.00 14.21
N SER A 279 -8.20 3.05 15.02
CA SER A 279 -8.51 3.01 16.44
C SER A 279 -7.21 2.95 17.25
N SER A 280 -7.11 3.77 18.30
CA SER A 280 -5.99 3.66 19.25
C SER A 280 -5.88 2.25 19.84
N ALA A 281 -4.71 1.86 20.37
CA ALA A 281 -4.46 0.51 20.89
C ALA A 281 -5.49 0.03 21.94
N THR A 282 -6.07 0.98 22.65
CA THR A 282 -7.10 0.81 23.66
C THR A 282 -8.49 0.56 23.07
N CYS A 283 -8.83 1.14 21.92
CA CYS A 283 -10.18 1.12 21.40
C CYS A 283 -10.52 -0.20 20.69
N LYS A 284 -11.65 -0.79 21.07
CA LYS A 284 -12.17 -2.05 20.53
C LYS A 284 -13.59 -1.81 20.03
N HIS A 285 -13.82 -1.87 18.72
CA HIS A 285 -15.15 -1.68 18.14
C HIS A 285 -15.95 -2.97 18.15
N ARG A 286 -17.20 -2.94 18.62
CA ARG A 286 -18.00 -4.17 18.76
C ARG A 286 -18.98 -4.42 17.63
N SER A 287 -19.39 -3.44 16.83
CA SER A 287 -20.24 -3.76 15.66
C SER A 287 -20.39 -2.62 14.65
N LEU A 288 -20.38 -2.98 13.36
CA LEU A 288 -20.66 -2.08 12.24
C LEU A 288 -21.85 -2.61 11.42
N ASN A 289 -23.05 -2.36 11.92
CA ASN A 289 -24.29 -2.92 11.36
C ASN A 289 -24.75 -2.19 10.10
N GLU A 290 -24.50 -0.89 10.00
CA GLU A 290 -25.04 -0.01 8.94
C GLU A 290 -24.16 0.03 7.67
N ILE A 291 -23.13 -0.82 7.58
CA ILE A 291 -22.22 -0.84 6.44
C ILE A 291 -22.90 -1.33 5.16
N ASP A 292 -23.86 -2.24 5.25
CA ASP A 292 -24.50 -2.81 4.06
C ASP A 292 -25.31 -1.78 3.25
N ASP A 293 -25.70 -0.67 3.85
CA ASP A 293 -26.35 0.45 3.18
C ASP A 293 -25.38 1.32 2.36
N LEU A 294 -24.07 1.19 2.55
CA LEU A 294 -23.05 1.98 1.86
C LEU A 294 -22.75 1.40 0.47
N LYS A 295 -23.76 1.36 -0.40
CA LYS A 295 -23.68 0.66 -1.70
C LYS A 295 -22.57 1.15 -2.62
N HIS A 296 -22.14 2.40 -2.47
CA HIS A 296 -21.08 3.00 -3.27
C HIS A 296 -19.67 2.78 -2.71
N LEU A 297 -19.53 2.04 -1.60
CA LEU A 297 -18.25 1.83 -0.93
C LEU A 297 -17.29 1.04 -1.83
N ARG A 298 -16.07 1.57 -1.97
CA ARG A 298 -14.97 1.02 -2.75
C ARG A 298 -13.74 0.72 -1.90
N TYR A 299 -13.57 1.43 -0.80
CA TYR A 299 -12.47 1.23 0.15
C TYR A 299 -13.02 1.12 1.56
N LEU A 300 -12.68 0.03 2.23
CA LEU A 300 -13.03 -0.26 3.60
C LEU A 300 -11.75 -0.61 4.37
N HIS A 301 -11.35 0.25 5.29
CA HIS A 301 -10.27 -0.01 6.24
C HIS A 301 -10.84 -0.03 7.64
N LEU A 302 -10.58 -1.12 8.35
CA LEU A 302 -11.06 -1.36 9.69
C LEU A 302 -9.92 -1.83 10.60
N ASP A 303 -9.65 -1.06 11.64
CA ASP A 303 -8.74 -1.46 12.71
C ASP A 303 -9.51 -1.96 13.95
N LYS A 304 -8.95 -2.96 14.64
CA LYS A 304 -9.40 -3.50 15.95
C LYS A 304 -10.91 -3.74 16.09
N ILE A 305 -11.47 -4.63 15.26
CA ILE A 305 -12.86 -5.06 15.37
C ILE A 305 -13.00 -6.31 16.24
N VAL A 306 -13.94 -6.26 17.18
CA VAL A 306 -14.25 -7.32 18.16
C VAL A 306 -15.37 -8.25 17.71
N ASP A 307 -16.33 -7.79 16.90
CA ASP A 307 -17.35 -8.67 16.33
C ASP A 307 -17.46 -8.48 14.82
N THR A 308 -17.12 -9.54 14.09
CA THR A 308 -17.23 -9.61 12.64
C THR A 308 -18.49 -10.33 12.18
N THR A 309 -19.35 -10.83 13.07
CA THR A 309 -20.53 -11.61 12.65
C THR A 309 -21.53 -10.76 11.87
N SER A 310 -21.73 -9.51 12.28
CA SER A 310 -22.50 -8.52 11.53
C SER A 310 -21.75 -8.06 10.28
N LEU A 311 -20.45 -7.79 10.42
CA LEU A 311 -19.59 -7.29 9.35
C LEU A 311 -19.53 -8.26 8.16
N THR A 312 -19.34 -9.56 8.42
CA THR A 312 -19.26 -10.59 7.38
C THR A 312 -20.53 -10.58 6.55
N LYS A 313 -21.72 -10.64 7.13
CA LYS A 313 -22.98 -10.59 6.37
C LYS A 313 -23.20 -9.29 5.59
N SER A 314 -22.75 -8.16 6.13
CA SER A 314 -22.98 -6.85 5.54
C SER A 314 -22.00 -6.49 4.43
N VAL A 315 -20.71 -6.82 4.59
CA VAL A 315 -19.65 -6.45 3.63
C VAL A 315 -19.84 -7.12 2.28
N TYR A 316 -20.35 -8.35 2.23
CA TYR A 316 -20.57 -9.05 0.95
C TYR A 316 -21.71 -8.46 0.11
N LYS A 317 -22.48 -7.50 0.64
CA LYS A 317 -23.47 -6.73 -0.15
C LYS A 317 -22.85 -5.50 -0.83
N LEU A 318 -21.53 -5.29 -0.69
CA LEU A 318 -20.79 -4.16 -1.24
C LEU A 318 -20.14 -4.53 -2.57
N TYR A 319 -20.95 -4.65 -3.61
CA TYR A 319 -20.49 -5.15 -4.92
C TYR A 319 -19.46 -4.24 -5.62
N HIS A 320 -19.35 -2.97 -5.19
CA HIS A 320 -18.35 -2.02 -5.70
C HIS A 320 -17.04 -2.00 -4.89
N LEU A 321 -16.93 -2.83 -3.84
CA LEU A 321 -15.75 -2.86 -2.99
C LEU A 321 -14.51 -3.29 -3.79
N GLN A 322 -13.47 -2.45 -3.76
CA GLN A 322 -12.19 -2.66 -4.45
C GLN A 322 -11.07 -2.98 -3.47
N THR A 323 -11.11 -2.40 -2.27
CA THR A 323 -10.11 -2.60 -1.22
C THR A 323 -10.79 -2.91 0.09
N MET A 324 -10.39 -4.01 0.72
CA MET A 324 -10.75 -4.36 2.09
C MET A 324 -9.50 -4.58 2.91
N ILE A 325 -9.33 -3.78 3.95
CA ILE A 325 -8.22 -3.86 4.90
C ILE A 325 -8.81 -4.07 6.28
N VAL A 326 -8.38 -5.14 6.93
CA VAL A 326 -8.70 -5.44 8.32
C VAL A 326 -7.37 -5.72 9.01
N LEU A 327 -7.00 -4.91 10.01
CA LEU A 327 -5.66 -4.98 10.61
C LEU A 327 -5.61 -5.80 11.90
N CYS A 328 -6.69 -5.82 12.68
CA CYS A 328 -6.77 -6.61 13.90
C CYS A 328 -8.19 -7.13 14.09
N LEU A 329 -8.30 -8.45 14.27
CA LEU A 329 -9.53 -9.14 14.66
C LEU A 329 -9.35 -9.78 16.03
N ASP A 330 -10.41 -9.79 16.82
CA ASP A 330 -10.41 -10.55 18.07
C ASP A 330 -10.37 -12.06 17.73
N PRO A 331 -9.47 -12.86 18.33
CA PRO A 331 -9.32 -14.30 18.02
C PRO A 331 -10.61 -15.11 18.20
N SER A 332 -11.56 -14.62 19.00
CA SER A 332 -12.87 -15.25 19.23
C SER A 332 -13.87 -15.03 18.10
N THR A 333 -13.56 -14.20 17.10
CA THR A 333 -14.49 -13.82 16.03
C THR A 333 -14.68 -14.86 14.94
N LYS A 334 -15.88 -14.88 14.34
CA LYS A 334 -16.11 -15.65 13.11
C LYS A 334 -15.32 -15.00 11.96
N ARG A 335 -14.26 -15.67 11.53
CA ARG A 335 -13.42 -15.20 10.42
C ARG A 335 -14.19 -14.87 9.15
N ILE A 336 -13.69 -13.88 8.41
CA ILE A 336 -14.16 -13.42 7.11
C ILE A 336 -13.98 -14.54 6.08
N GLY A 337 -14.98 -14.76 5.22
CA GLY A 337 -14.96 -15.83 4.21
C GLY A 337 -16.31 -16.17 3.55
N GLU A 338 -17.39 -16.30 4.32
CA GLU A 338 -18.68 -16.81 3.84
C GLU A 338 -19.50 -15.77 3.05
N GLY A 339 -19.33 -15.72 1.72
CA GLY A 339 -20.01 -14.77 0.84
C GLY A 339 -19.07 -13.91 0.01
N MET A 340 -17.74 -14.12 0.12
CA MET A 340 -16.74 -13.34 -0.61
C MET A 340 -16.92 -13.37 -2.13
N LYS A 341 -17.55 -14.41 -2.70
CA LYS A 341 -17.76 -14.52 -4.15
C LYS A 341 -18.57 -13.38 -4.77
N SER A 342 -19.32 -12.61 -3.98
CA SER A 342 -20.07 -11.45 -4.47
C SER A 342 -19.20 -10.20 -4.66
N LEU A 343 -18.00 -10.17 -4.08
CA LEU A 343 -17.08 -9.04 -4.13
C LEU A 343 -16.27 -9.04 -5.44
N ILE A 344 -16.96 -9.11 -6.58
CA ILE A 344 -16.37 -9.31 -7.91
C ILE A 344 -15.36 -8.22 -8.33
N ASN A 345 -15.46 -7.02 -7.74
CA ASN A 345 -14.57 -5.89 -8.00
C ASN A 345 -13.38 -5.80 -7.02
N LEU A 346 -13.27 -6.75 -6.08
CA LEU A 346 -12.25 -6.72 -5.04
C LEU A 346 -10.86 -6.96 -5.65
N ARG A 347 -9.99 -5.97 -5.44
CA ARG A 347 -8.61 -5.94 -5.93
C ARG A 347 -7.61 -6.18 -4.82
N HIS A 348 -7.85 -5.60 -3.64
CA HIS A 348 -6.91 -5.65 -2.53
C HIS A 348 -7.61 -6.20 -1.29
N LEU A 349 -7.06 -7.30 -0.77
CA LEU A 349 -7.52 -7.94 0.47
C LEU A 349 -6.34 -8.03 1.43
N ILE A 350 -6.37 -7.24 2.50
CA ILE A 350 -5.36 -7.26 3.55
C ILE A 350 -6.05 -7.67 4.84
N LEU A 351 -5.62 -8.79 5.41
CA LEU A 351 -6.17 -9.35 6.64
C LEU A 351 -5.04 -9.53 7.68
N PRO A 352 -5.36 -9.59 8.99
CA PRO A 352 -4.36 -9.72 10.04
C PRO A 352 -3.51 -11.00 9.91
N SER A 353 -2.25 -10.93 10.38
CA SER A 353 -1.27 -12.03 10.31
C SER A 353 -1.71 -13.31 11.03
N GLU A 354 -1.22 -14.48 10.55
CA GLU A 354 -1.38 -15.88 11.02
C GLU A 354 -2.80 -16.37 11.35
N LEU A 355 -3.64 -15.61 12.04
CA LEU A 355 -4.98 -16.00 12.46
C LEU A 355 -6.06 -15.73 11.41
N ASP A 356 -5.84 -14.84 10.43
CA ASP A 356 -6.94 -14.36 9.57
C ASP A 356 -6.62 -14.40 8.07
N LYS A 357 -6.04 -15.51 7.64
CA LYS A 357 -5.92 -15.88 6.22
C LYS A 357 -7.28 -16.40 5.68
N PHE A 358 -7.40 -16.68 4.39
CA PHE A 358 -8.64 -17.29 3.86
C PHE A 358 -8.73 -18.75 4.34
N HIS A 359 -9.68 -19.07 5.22
CA HIS A 359 -9.79 -20.39 5.84
C HIS A 359 -10.90 -21.21 5.18
N VAL A 360 -10.53 -22.33 4.56
CA VAL A 360 -11.51 -23.32 4.11
C VAL A 360 -12.07 -24.05 5.33
N ARG A 361 -13.40 -24.20 5.40
CA ARG A 361 -14.11 -24.86 6.50
C ARG A 361 -15.04 -25.94 5.97
N GLU A 362 -15.25 -26.99 6.78
CA GLU A 362 -16.23 -28.03 6.47
C GLU A 362 -17.68 -27.58 6.70
N GLY A 363 -18.64 -28.28 6.09
CA GLY A 363 -20.08 -28.06 6.28
C GLY A 363 -20.58 -26.75 5.69
N ASN A 364 -21.33 -25.98 6.48
CA ASN A 364 -21.89 -24.67 6.10
C ASN A 364 -20.88 -23.51 6.22
N GLY A 365 -19.60 -23.80 6.38
CA GLY A 365 -18.56 -22.79 6.50
C GLY A 365 -18.08 -22.21 5.16
N CYS A 366 -17.07 -21.34 5.22
CA CYS A 366 -16.41 -20.78 4.04
C CYS A 366 -15.78 -21.89 3.17
N LYS A 367 -16.34 -22.08 1.97
CA LYS A 367 -15.83 -23.02 0.97
C LYS A 367 -14.82 -22.35 0.04
N ILE A 368 -13.97 -23.15 -0.58
CA ILE A 368 -12.93 -22.67 -1.50
C ILE A 368 -13.52 -21.98 -2.75
N GLY A 369 -14.71 -22.40 -3.20
CA GLY A 369 -15.46 -21.76 -4.29
C GLY A 369 -15.88 -20.30 -4.00
N GLU A 370 -15.75 -19.80 -2.77
CA GLU A 370 -15.96 -18.37 -2.49
C GLU A 370 -14.91 -17.47 -3.17
N LEU A 371 -13.81 -18.03 -3.68
CA LEU A 371 -12.78 -17.32 -4.44
C LEU A 371 -13.07 -17.22 -5.95
N LYS A 372 -14.09 -17.94 -6.46
CA LYS A 372 -14.32 -18.16 -7.90
C LYS A 372 -14.34 -16.87 -8.73
N HIS A 373 -15.14 -15.90 -8.31
CA HIS A 373 -15.39 -14.67 -9.08
C HIS A 373 -14.43 -13.52 -8.75
N LEU A 374 -13.44 -13.73 -7.87
CA LEU A 374 -12.47 -12.72 -7.46
C LEU A 374 -11.30 -12.61 -8.44
N LYS A 375 -11.60 -12.29 -9.70
CA LYS A 375 -10.60 -12.25 -10.79
C LYS A 375 -9.66 -11.06 -10.70
N GLU A 376 -10.15 -9.96 -10.13
CA GLU A 376 -9.41 -8.70 -9.99
C GLU A 376 -8.39 -8.71 -8.83
N LEU A 377 -8.35 -9.77 -8.04
CA LEU A 377 -7.54 -9.86 -6.83
C LEU A 377 -6.04 -9.75 -7.15
N ARG A 378 -5.36 -8.86 -6.42
CA ARG A 378 -3.95 -8.51 -6.58
C ARG A 378 -3.17 -8.81 -5.31
N GLY A 379 -1.85 -8.88 -5.44
CA GLY A 379 -0.95 -9.01 -4.31
C GLY A 379 -0.87 -10.44 -3.78
N GLU A 380 -1.18 -10.63 -2.50
CA GLU A 380 -1.05 -11.89 -1.77
C GLU A 380 -2.40 -12.54 -1.46
N LEU A 381 -2.49 -13.86 -1.70
CA LEU A 381 -3.59 -14.69 -1.25
C LEU A 381 -3.03 -15.87 -0.46
N HIS A 382 -3.42 -15.98 0.80
CA HIS A 382 -3.11 -17.13 1.65
C HIS A 382 -4.37 -17.95 1.91
N ILE A 383 -4.38 -19.20 1.45
CA ILE A 383 -5.42 -20.20 1.68
C ILE A 383 -4.97 -21.19 2.76
N LYS A 384 -5.67 -21.24 3.88
CA LYS A 384 -5.43 -22.15 5.02
C LYS A 384 -6.49 -23.24 5.10
N ASN A 385 -6.15 -24.30 5.83
CA ASN A 385 -7.01 -25.46 6.12
C ASN A 385 -7.45 -26.22 4.86
N LEU A 386 -6.54 -26.35 3.89
CA LEU A 386 -6.81 -27.06 2.63
C LEU A 386 -7.18 -28.54 2.84
N LYS A 387 -6.88 -29.12 4.00
CA LYS A 387 -7.38 -30.45 4.41
C LYS A 387 -8.91 -30.61 4.36
N ASN A 388 -9.65 -29.48 4.37
CA ASN A 388 -11.11 -29.47 4.33
C ASN A 388 -11.67 -29.53 2.89
N VAL A 389 -10.82 -29.44 1.86
CA VAL A 389 -11.21 -29.66 0.46
C VAL A 389 -11.08 -31.15 0.15
N ARG A 390 -12.09 -31.75 -0.47
CA ARG A 390 -12.20 -33.22 -0.58
C ARG A 390 -11.94 -33.78 -1.97
N SER A 391 -11.95 -32.94 -3.01
CA SER A 391 -11.80 -33.36 -4.39
C SER A 391 -11.06 -32.33 -5.25
N CYS A 392 -10.61 -32.78 -6.41
CA CYS A 392 -10.03 -31.91 -7.43
C CYS A 392 -11.07 -30.91 -7.96
N GLU A 393 -12.33 -31.35 -8.10
CA GLU A 393 -13.45 -30.54 -8.58
C GLU A 393 -13.76 -29.38 -7.63
N ASP A 394 -13.81 -29.64 -6.32
CA ASP A 394 -14.01 -28.61 -5.29
C ASP A 394 -12.87 -27.58 -5.35
N ALA A 395 -11.63 -28.06 -5.45
CA ALA A 395 -10.45 -27.21 -5.56
C ALA A 395 -10.49 -26.30 -6.81
N ARG A 396 -10.93 -26.83 -7.96
CA ARG A 396 -11.04 -26.07 -9.21
C ARG A 396 -12.05 -24.92 -9.13
N GLU A 397 -13.03 -24.98 -8.22
CA GLU A 397 -13.99 -23.88 -8.03
C GLU A 397 -13.31 -22.57 -7.62
N ALA A 398 -12.12 -22.59 -7.01
CA ALA A 398 -11.40 -21.36 -6.70
C ALA A 398 -10.89 -20.60 -7.92
N GLU A 399 -10.81 -21.23 -9.10
CA GLU A 399 -10.33 -20.63 -10.35
C GLU A 399 -9.04 -19.80 -10.16
N LEU A 400 -8.03 -20.36 -9.48
CA LEU A 400 -6.77 -19.65 -9.22
C LEU A 400 -6.02 -19.30 -10.50
N HIS A 401 -6.12 -20.14 -11.53
CA HIS A 401 -5.62 -19.89 -12.87
C HIS A 401 -6.25 -18.70 -13.59
N ASN A 402 -7.36 -18.14 -13.11
CA ASN A 402 -8.00 -16.94 -13.68
C ASN A 402 -7.61 -15.64 -12.95
N LYS A 403 -6.75 -15.71 -11.93
CA LYS A 403 -6.34 -14.55 -11.11
C LYS A 403 -5.04 -13.97 -11.63
N GLU A 404 -5.12 -13.33 -12.80
CA GLU A 404 -3.96 -12.82 -13.56
C GLU A 404 -3.08 -11.80 -12.82
N HIS A 405 -3.66 -11.09 -11.84
CA HIS A 405 -2.98 -10.05 -11.08
C HIS A 405 -2.40 -10.53 -9.74
N LEU A 406 -2.65 -11.78 -9.36
CA LEU A 406 -2.12 -12.35 -8.14
C LEU A 406 -0.62 -12.60 -8.29
N ARG A 407 0.19 -12.14 -7.31
CA ARG A 407 1.65 -12.26 -7.35
C ARG A 407 2.19 -13.25 -6.34
N ILE A 408 1.55 -13.35 -5.18
CA ILE A 408 1.95 -14.23 -4.08
C ILE A 408 0.80 -15.17 -3.74
N LEU A 409 1.06 -16.48 -3.76
CA LEU A 409 0.11 -17.50 -3.36
C LEU A 409 0.72 -18.36 -2.25
N VAL A 410 -0.02 -18.49 -1.15
CA VAL A 410 0.33 -19.40 -0.06
C VAL A 410 -0.76 -20.43 0.12
N LEU A 411 -0.42 -21.70 -0.08
CA LEU A 411 -1.28 -22.85 0.11
C LEU A 411 -0.86 -23.57 1.39
N GLN A 412 -1.77 -23.70 2.35
CA GLN A 412 -1.45 -24.29 3.65
C GLN A 412 -2.46 -25.35 4.09
N TRP A 413 -1.94 -26.55 4.29
CA TRP A 413 -2.56 -27.62 5.04
C TRP A 413 -2.17 -27.49 6.52
N ASP A 414 -3.06 -27.94 7.39
CA ASP A 414 -2.82 -27.93 8.83
C ASP A 414 -2.07 -29.21 9.21
N THR A 415 -0.95 -29.09 9.93
CA THR A 415 0.06 -30.14 10.11
C THR A 415 -0.42 -31.35 10.93
N ASN A 416 -1.59 -31.25 11.58
CA ASN A 416 -2.19 -32.32 12.38
C ASN A 416 -3.28 -33.11 11.62
N SER A 417 -3.26 -33.09 10.28
CA SER A 417 -4.37 -33.61 9.47
C SER A 417 -4.34 -35.12 9.23
N SER A 418 -5.53 -35.72 9.19
CA SER A 418 -5.80 -37.11 8.80
C SER A 418 -6.17 -37.27 7.31
N SER A 419 -5.90 -36.28 6.46
CA SER A 419 -6.17 -36.38 5.02
C SER A 419 -5.22 -37.39 4.38
N THR A 420 -5.75 -38.28 3.53
CA THR A 420 -4.93 -39.25 2.81
C THR A 420 -4.06 -38.55 1.77
N SER A 421 -2.89 -39.13 1.48
CA SER A 421 -1.94 -38.63 0.48
C SER A 421 -2.60 -38.40 -0.89
N GLU A 422 -3.50 -39.30 -1.30
CA GLU A 422 -4.26 -39.22 -2.56
C GLU A 422 -5.20 -38.01 -2.61
N VAL A 423 -5.92 -37.71 -1.53
CA VAL A 423 -6.83 -36.55 -1.48
C VAL A 423 -6.02 -35.25 -1.55
N ALA A 424 -4.91 -35.17 -0.81
CA ALA A 424 -4.04 -34.01 -0.87
C ALA A 424 -3.52 -33.77 -2.30
N ALA A 425 -3.05 -34.83 -2.98
CA ALA A 425 -2.58 -34.76 -4.37
C ALA A 425 -3.67 -34.26 -5.33
N ASN A 426 -4.87 -34.83 -5.25
CA ASN A 426 -5.99 -34.40 -6.10
C ASN A 426 -6.40 -32.94 -5.86
N VAL A 427 -6.37 -32.49 -4.61
CA VAL A 427 -6.71 -31.11 -4.23
C VAL A 427 -5.68 -30.12 -4.76
N ILE A 428 -4.38 -30.39 -4.57
CA ILE A 428 -3.34 -29.46 -5.01
C ILE A 428 -3.32 -29.31 -6.54
N ASP A 429 -3.63 -30.38 -7.29
CA ASP A 429 -3.76 -30.33 -8.75
C ASP A 429 -4.92 -29.45 -9.21
N GLY A 430 -6.04 -29.46 -8.47
CA GLY A 430 -7.17 -28.57 -8.73
C GLY A 430 -6.89 -27.09 -8.45
N LEU A 431 -5.83 -26.80 -7.66
CA LEU A 431 -5.43 -25.44 -7.26
C LEU A 431 -4.37 -24.80 -8.15
N GLY A 432 -4.27 -25.24 -9.42
CA GLY A 432 -3.36 -24.65 -10.41
C GLY A 432 -3.43 -23.11 -10.42
N PRO A 433 -2.34 -22.39 -10.06
CA PRO A 433 -2.32 -20.94 -10.03
C PRO A 433 -2.24 -20.34 -11.44
N HIS A 434 -2.28 -19.02 -11.57
CA HIS A 434 -2.04 -18.35 -12.85
C HIS A 434 -0.53 -18.38 -13.20
N PHE A 435 -0.18 -18.53 -14.49
CA PHE A 435 1.21 -18.64 -14.97
C PHE A 435 2.12 -17.42 -14.70
N CYS A 436 1.52 -16.26 -14.39
CA CYS A 436 2.21 -15.01 -14.01
C CYS A 436 2.53 -14.88 -12.51
N LEU A 437 2.31 -15.93 -11.71
CA LEU A 437 2.61 -15.93 -10.28
C LEU A 437 4.12 -15.76 -10.06
N ALA A 438 4.50 -14.87 -9.14
CA ALA A 438 5.91 -14.58 -8.84
C ALA A 438 6.41 -15.37 -7.62
N ASN A 439 5.56 -15.57 -6.59
CA ASN A 439 5.95 -16.23 -5.36
C ASN A 439 4.94 -17.31 -4.99
N LEU A 440 5.42 -18.53 -4.77
CA LEU A 440 4.63 -19.67 -4.33
C LEU A 440 5.16 -20.22 -3.02
N LYS A 441 4.26 -20.42 -2.05
CA LYS A 441 4.58 -21.11 -0.80
C LYS A 441 3.57 -22.22 -0.54
N ILE A 442 4.07 -23.44 -0.34
CA ILE A 442 3.25 -24.61 0.02
C ILE A 442 3.70 -25.08 1.40
N ILE A 443 2.73 -25.27 2.31
CA ILE A 443 3.00 -25.62 3.70
C ILE A 443 2.12 -26.82 4.09
N GLY A 444 2.72 -27.86 4.66
CA GLY A 444 2.00 -29.00 5.23
C GLY A 444 1.40 -29.97 4.22
N TYR A 445 1.80 -29.90 2.94
CA TYR A 445 1.26 -30.78 1.90
C TYR A 445 1.68 -32.23 2.15
N SER A 446 0.69 -33.12 2.27
CA SER A 446 0.88 -34.53 2.60
C SER A 446 0.79 -35.47 1.39
N GLY A 447 0.83 -34.97 0.17
CA GLY A 447 0.86 -35.82 -1.03
C GLY A 447 2.26 -36.28 -1.36
N ALA A 448 2.41 -37.54 -1.78
CA ALA A 448 3.70 -38.12 -2.16
C ALA A 448 4.27 -37.58 -3.48
N CYS A 449 3.39 -37.17 -4.39
CA CYS A 449 3.74 -36.64 -5.71
C CYS A 449 3.61 -35.11 -5.76
N PRO A 450 4.46 -34.42 -6.56
CA PRO A 450 4.29 -33.00 -6.81
C PRO A 450 3.05 -32.74 -7.69
N PRO A 451 2.47 -31.53 -7.65
CA PRO A 451 1.35 -31.19 -8.52
C PRO A 451 1.76 -31.09 -10.00
N CYS A 452 0.88 -31.52 -10.90
CA CYS A 452 1.10 -31.56 -12.35
C CYS A 452 1.46 -30.19 -12.97
N TRP A 453 0.89 -29.12 -12.44
CA TRP A 453 1.18 -27.75 -12.89
C TRP A 453 2.58 -27.25 -12.44
N LEU A 454 3.23 -27.92 -11.48
CA LEU A 454 4.62 -27.65 -11.09
C LEU A 454 5.62 -28.48 -11.91
N GLU A 455 5.20 -29.67 -12.38
CA GLU A 455 6.01 -30.52 -13.26
C GLU A 455 6.17 -29.94 -14.68
N THR A 456 5.18 -29.19 -15.13
CA THR A 456 5.22 -28.49 -16.41
C THR A 456 5.96 -27.15 -16.28
N ARG A 457 6.60 -26.65 -17.35
CA ARG A 457 7.15 -25.27 -17.40
C ARG A 457 6.07 -24.17 -17.37
N TYR A 458 4.91 -24.47 -16.80
CA TYR A 458 3.73 -23.62 -16.72
C TYR A 458 4.01 -22.35 -15.89
N LEU A 459 4.73 -22.47 -14.77
CA LEU A 459 5.09 -21.34 -13.90
C LEU A 459 6.40 -20.66 -14.31
N ALA A 460 6.54 -20.34 -15.60
CA ALA A 460 7.78 -19.76 -16.13
C ALA A 460 8.17 -18.42 -15.47
N MET A 461 7.20 -17.64 -14.95
CA MET A 461 7.43 -16.32 -14.32
C MET A 461 7.79 -16.39 -12.84
N LEU A 462 7.91 -17.58 -12.27
CA LEU A 462 8.09 -17.77 -10.83
C LEU A 462 9.50 -17.35 -10.40
N GLU A 463 9.57 -16.47 -9.40
CA GLU A 463 10.81 -15.95 -8.83
C GLU A 463 11.16 -16.59 -7.49
N SER A 464 10.17 -17.10 -6.76
CA SER A 464 10.36 -17.67 -5.42
C SER A 464 9.48 -18.90 -5.19
N ILE A 465 10.09 -19.99 -4.70
CA ILE A 465 9.39 -21.19 -4.21
C ILE A 465 9.79 -21.46 -2.76
N THR A 466 8.80 -21.70 -1.91
CA THR A 466 9.02 -22.22 -0.55
C THR A 466 8.15 -23.44 -0.30
N LEU A 467 8.75 -24.57 0.03
CA LEU A 467 8.06 -25.78 0.46
C LEU A 467 8.44 -26.05 1.92
N SER A 468 7.44 -26.20 2.78
CA SER A 468 7.67 -26.37 4.23
C SER A 468 6.77 -27.46 4.79
N ASN A 469 7.32 -28.36 5.61
CA ASN A 469 6.58 -29.46 6.24
C ASN A 469 5.84 -30.35 5.23
N CYS A 470 6.40 -30.57 4.04
CA CYS A 470 5.82 -31.49 3.05
C CYS A 470 6.51 -32.85 3.21
N GLU A 471 6.22 -33.53 4.32
CA GLU A 471 7.03 -34.64 4.81
C GLU A 471 6.97 -35.90 3.93
N GLU A 472 5.86 -36.11 3.22
CA GLU A 472 5.63 -37.27 2.34
C GLU A 472 6.11 -37.05 0.90
N LEU A 473 6.42 -35.82 0.50
CA LEU A 473 6.78 -35.50 -0.88
C LEU A 473 8.12 -36.12 -1.26
N GLU A 474 8.11 -37.10 -2.17
CA GLU A 474 9.30 -37.89 -2.50
C GLU A 474 10.16 -37.25 -3.60
N LEU A 475 9.52 -36.57 -4.56
CA LEU A 475 10.14 -36.05 -5.76
C LEU A 475 9.75 -34.59 -5.98
N LEU A 476 10.69 -33.79 -6.48
CA LEU A 476 10.42 -32.46 -7.02
C LEU A 476 10.76 -32.41 -8.51
N PRO A 477 9.98 -31.66 -9.31
CA PRO A 477 10.28 -31.47 -10.72
C PRO A 477 11.57 -30.64 -10.92
N PRO A 478 12.04 -30.47 -12.16
CA PRO A 478 13.25 -29.70 -12.50
C PRO A 478 13.09 -28.20 -12.25
N LEU A 479 13.11 -27.80 -10.98
CA LEU A 479 12.99 -26.39 -10.58
C LEU A 479 14.16 -25.55 -11.12
N GLU A 480 15.28 -26.17 -11.45
CA GLU A 480 16.44 -25.58 -12.13
C GLU A 480 16.12 -25.04 -13.54
N GLU A 481 15.07 -25.55 -14.18
CA GLU A 481 14.64 -25.09 -15.50
C GLU A 481 13.80 -23.80 -15.46
N LEU A 482 13.43 -23.31 -14.27
CA LEU A 482 12.66 -22.09 -14.11
C LEU A 482 13.55 -20.85 -14.37
N PRO A 483 13.27 -20.05 -15.42
CA PRO A 483 14.21 -19.04 -15.92
C PRO A 483 14.37 -17.83 -15.00
N PHE A 484 13.39 -17.56 -14.13
CA PHE A 484 13.37 -16.41 -13.24
C PHE A 484 13.52 -16.75 -11.76
N LEU A 485 13.72 -18.03 -11.42
CA LEU A 485 13.80 -18.46 -10.03
C LEU A 485 15.05 -17.90 -9.33
N LYS A 486 14.82 -17.05 -8.33
CA LYS A 486 15.84 -16.40 -7.49
C LYS A 486 15.91 -17.01 -6.09
N PHE A 487 14.78 -17.47 -5.56
CA PHE A 487 14.70 -17.97 -4.18
C PHE A 487 14.09 -19.38 -4.13
N LEU A 488 14.83 -20.33 -3.57
CA LEU A 488 14.35 -21.68 -3.30
C LEU A 488 14.58 -22.04 -1.83
N SER A 489 13.50 -22.34 -1.12
CA SER A 489 13.54 -22.76 0.28
C SER A 489 12.80 -24.07 0.50
N LEU A 490 13.51 -25.10 0.95
CA LEU A 490 12.95 -26.40 1.33
C LEU A 490 13.17 -26.64 2.81
N GLU A 491 12.09 -26.79 3.58
CA GLU A 491 12.14 -26.98 5.03
C GLU A 491 11.30 -28.18 5.48
N ASN A 492 11.85 -29.06 6.30
CA ASN A 492 11.18 -30.27 6.83
C ASN A 492 10.56 -31.15 5.71
N MET A 493 11.45 -31.70 4.86
CA MET A 493 11.09 -32.51 3.68
C MET A 493 11.66 -33.94 3.87
N ARG A 494 11.04 -34.74 4.75
CA ARG A 494 11.61 -35.99 5.24
C ARG A 494 11.75 -37.08 4.16
N ALA A 495 10.73 -37.28 3.34
CA ALA A 495 10.71 -38.31 2.30
C ALA A 495 11.41 -37.89 0.99
N LEU A 496 11.84 -36.63 0.85
CA LEU A 496 12.39 -36.11 -0.39
C LEU A 496 13.68 -36.84 -0.78
N ARG A 497 13.67 -37.51 -1.93
CA ARG A 497 14.80 -38.29 -2.46
C ARG A 497 15.50 -37.59 -3.62
N GLN A 498 14.77 -36.83 -4.41
CA GLN A 498 15.27 -36.24 -5.66
C GLN A 498 14.62 -34.89 -5.94
N VAL A 499 15.42 -33.97 -6.50
CA VAL A 499 15.00 -32.70 -7.07
C VAL A 499 15.45 -32.68 -8.53
N GLY A 500 14.52 -32.51 -9.47
CA GLY A 500 14.78 -32.40 -10.91
C GLY A 500 15.07 -33.71 -11.64
N HIS A 501 15.38 -33.63 -12.93
CA HIS A 501 15.77 -34.78 -13.74
C HIS A 501 17.25 -35.09 -13.50
N ALA A 502 17.52 -35.87 -12.44
CA ALA A 502 18.86 -36.35 -12.13
C ALA A 502 19.92 -35.23 -11.99
N PHE A 503 20.06 -34.69 -10.78
CA PHE A 503 21.24 -33.90 -10.39
C PHE A 503 22.60 -34.63 -10.61
N LEU A 504 22.60 -35.89 -11.08
CA LEU A 504 23.80 -36.72 -11.34
C LEU A 504 23.68 -37.63 -12.57
N ARG A 505 23.26 -37.13 -13.74
CA ARG A 505 23.61 -37.82 -15.00
C ARG A 505 24.10 -36.84 -16.07
N HIS A 506 25.42 -36.63 -16.02
CA HIS A 506 26.28 -36.19 -17.13
C HIS A 506 26.03 -34.78 -17.71
N ASN A 507 27.01 -33.90 -17.47
CA ASN A 507 27.48 -32.86 -18.39
C ASN A 507 26.42 -32.18 -19.26
N MET A 508 25.61 -31.28 -18.70
CA MET A 508 25.28 -30.02 -19.36
C MET A 508 25.06 -28.93 -18.30
N VAL A 509 25.72 -27.81 -18.53
CA VAL A 509 25.64 -26.58 -17.74
C VAL A 509 24.24 -25.97 -17.92
N THR A 510 23.27 -26.41 -17.15
CA THR A 510 22.05 -25.64 -16.88
C THR A 510 21.84 -25.60 -15.37
N SER A 511 22.85 -25.05 -14.70
CA SER A 511 22.76 -24.56 -13.32
C SER A 511 21.66 -23.50 -13.24
N PHE A 512 20.92 -23.46 -12.13
CA PHE A 512 19.96 -22.41 -11.80
C PHE A 512 20.47 -21.02 -12.25
N GLY A 513 19.94 -20.49 -13.36
CA GLY A 513 20.57 -19.35 -14.04
C GLY A 513 20.46 -18.01 -13.31
N ARG A 514 19.53 -17.91 -12.35
CA ARG A 514 19.23 -16.67 -11.60
C ARG A 514 19.07 -16.89 -10.09
N LEU A 515 19.41 -18.07 -9.57
CA LEU A 515 19.20 -18.36 -8.15
C LEU A 515 20.17 -17.57 -7.28
N GLU A 516 19.61 -16.76 -6.39
CA GLU A 516 20.33 -15.90 -5.45
C GLU A 516 20.39 -16.56 -4.07
N VAL A 517 19.32 -17.27 -3.66
CA VAL A 517 19.23 -17.89 -2.33
C VAL A 517 18.71 -19.32 -2.44
N LEU A 518 19.48 -20.25 -1.87
CA LEU A 518 19.10 -21.64 -1.67
C LEU A 518 19.13 -21.99 -0.18
N LYS A 519 18.00 -22.46 0.36
CA LYS A 519 17.87 -22.82 1.77
C LYS A 519 17.34 -24.24 1.94
N PHE A 520 18.10 -25.09 2.62
CA PHE A 520 17.66 -26.41 3.09
C PHE A 520 17.66 -26.46 4.61
N ARG A 521 16.59 -26.98 5.21
CA ARG A 521 16.50 -27.22 6.66
C ARG A 521 15.74 -28.51 6.92
N MET A 522 16.33 -29.48 7.63
CA MET A 522 15.69 -30.78 7.94
C MET A 522 15.20 -31.51 6.67
N VAL A 523 16.13 -31.85 5.78
CA VAL A 523 15.87 -32.56 4.52
C VAL A 523 16.69 -33.84 4.52
N ASP A 524 16.24 -34.82 5.31
CA ASP A 524 17.08 -35.95 5.73
C ASP A 524 17.26 -36.99 4.61
N GLY A 525 16.23 -37.25 3.79
CA GLY A 525 16.29 -38.21 2.68
C GLY A 525 17.21 -37.81 1.51
N PHE A 526 17.41 -36.51 1.30
CA PHE A 526 18.20 -35.95 0.19
C PHE A 526 19.69 -35.80 0.54
N LEU A 527 20.02 -35.50 1.81
CA LEU A 527 21.40 -35.33 2.25
C LEU A 527 22.10 -36.68 2.51
N ALA A 528 21.36 -37.73 2.85
CA ALA A 528 21.91 -39.07 3.01
C ALA A 528 22.40 -39.70 1.68
N SER A 529 21.80 -39.34 0.54
CA SER A 529 22.22 -39.84 -0.78
C SER A 529 23.42 -39.07 -1.35
N SER A 530 23.57 -37.78 -1.02
CA SER A 530 24.70 -36.92 -1.43
C SER A 530 25.93 -37.03 -0.53
N SER A 531 25.76 -37.37 0.76
CA SER A 531 26.88 -37.58 1.71
C SER A 531 27.68 -38.88 1.50
N SER A 532 27.30 -39.72 0.54
CA SER A 532 28.09 -40.90 0.20
C SER A 532 29.29 -40.62 -0.72
N ARG A 533 29.41 -39.44 -1.35
CA ARG A 533 30.55 -39.10 -2.22
C ARG A 533 30.83 -37.60 -2.34
N SER A 534 31.73 -37.09 -1.49
CA SER A 534 32.82 -36.16 -1.82
C SER A 534 33.30 -35.41 -0.57
N SER A 535 34.15 -36.08 0.20
CA SER A 535 35.14 -35.40 1.01
C SER A 535 36.20 -34.80 0.07
N THR A 536 36.03 -33.56 -0.37
CA THR A 536 37.16 -32.71 -0.81
C THR A 536 36.72 -31.25 -0.94
N ALA A 537 37.13 -30.47 0.07
CA ALA A 537 37.73 -29.14 0.01
C ALA A 537 37.24 -28.08 -0.99
N LEU A 538 36.90 -26.90 -0.43
CA LEU A 538 37.57 -25.58 -0.58
C LEU A 538 36.53 -24.52 -0.14
N GLY A 539 36.82 -23.54 0.73
CA GLY A 539 38.04 -22.76 0.86
C GLY A 539 37.67 -21.31 0.58
#